data_AF-A0A958SQD7-F1
#
_entry.id   AF-A0A958SQD7-F1
#
_cell.length_a   1.000
_cell.length_b   1.000
_cell.length_c   1.000
_cell.angle_alpha   90.00
_cell.angle_beta   90.00
_cell.angle_gamma   90.00
#
_symmetry.space_group_name_H-M   'P 1'
#
loop_
_entity.id
_entity.type
_entity.pdbx_description
1 polymer ?
#
loop_
_entity_poly.entity_id
_entity_poly.type
_entity_poly.pdbx_seq_one_letter_code
_entity_poly.pdbx_strand_id
1 'polypeptide(L)'
;MKKITCLIAFLTLIHLTSFGQNTCATAQSITAGVYTVSAVNGTQVPSPVCAQNGTGATAGEWYAYTPAEDVHVTVTSDLAQNAGGDTRVHVYNGTCAALNCVAGDDDSGVITGTSGTSYLSVVQFEATAGTTYYIAFDNKWNSNGFDFELLEDEPLPAIQNQNHWNSI
;
A
#
# COMPACT_ATOMS: atom_id res chain seq x y z
N MET A 1 -33.57 13.31 -47.07
CA MET A 1 -32.34 13.10 -46.27
C MET A 1 -32.65 13.47 -44.83
N LYS A 2 -32.73 12.51 -43.89
CA LYS A 2 -33.00 12.79 -42.47
C LYS A 2 -31.81 12.27 -41.67
N LYS A 3 -30.94 13.20 -41.25
CA LYS A 3 -29.73 12.89 -40.47
C LYS A 3 -30.17 12.63 -39.04
N ILE A 4 -30.01 11.40 -38.56
CA ILE A 4 -30.23 11.02 -37.16
C ILE A 4 -28.90 11.23 -36.45
N THR A 5 -28.81 12.30 -35.66
CA THR A 5 -27.64 12.56 -34.82
C THR A 5 -27.76 11.70 -33.56
N CYS A 6 -26.97 10.63 -33.46
CA CYS A 6 -26.80 9.89 -32.20
C CYS A 6 -25.95 10.73 -31.24
N LEU A 7 -26.57 11.20 -30.16
CA LEU A 7 -25.87 11.86 -29.06
C LEU A 7 -25.31 10.76 -28.15
N ILE A 8 -24.01 10.48 -28.25
CA ILE A 8 -23.31 9.59 -27.32
C ILE A 8 -23.09 10.40 -26.03
N ALA A 9 -23.85 10.10 -24.98
CA ALA A 9 -23.60 10.64 -23.65
C ALA A 9 -22.32 10.01 -23.10
N PHE A 10 -21.23 10.77 -23.09
CA PHE A 10 -20.01 10.41 -22.39
C PHE A 10 -20.30 10.49 -20.88
N LEU A 11 -20.53 9.34 -20.24
CA LEU A 11 -20.64 9.25 -18.79
C LEU A 11 -19.24 9.45 -18.22
N THR A 12 -18.85 10.69 -17.91
CA THR A 12 -17.62 10.94 -17.17
C THR A 12 -17.78 10.35 -15.79
N LEU A 13 -17.07 9.26 -15.52
CA LEU A 13 -16.96 8.63 -14.21
C LEU A 13 -16.29 9.64 -13.28
N ILE A 14 -17.08 10.44 -12.58
CA ILE A 14 -16.61 11.32 -11.52
C ILE A 14 -16.15 10.38 -10.40
N HIS A 15 -14.84 10.15 -10.30
CA HIS A 15 -14.25 9.56 -9.11
C HIS A 15 -14.45 10.56 -7.97
N LEU A 16 -15.50 10.34 -7.17
CA LEU A 16 -15.58 10.91 -5.84
C LEU A 16 -14.40 10.32 -5.07
N THR A 17 -13.32 11.08 -4.92
CA THR A 17 -12.26 10.72 -3.97
C THR A 17 -12.90 10.77 -2.58
N SER A 18 -13.29 9.60 -2.11
CA SER A 18 -13.85 9.43 -0.78
C SER A 18 -12.78 9.86 0.22
N PHE A 19 -13.04 10.91 0.99
CA PHE A 19 -12.23 11.33 2.15
C PHE A 19 -12.23 10.29 3.30
N GLY A 20 -12.49 9.01 3.00
CA GLY A 20 -12.57 7.92 3.95
C GLY A 20 -11.21 7.43 4.44
N GLN A 21 -10.13 7.65 3.70
CA GLN A 21 -8.79 7.16 4.06
C GLN A 21 -8.19 7.74 5.37
N ASN A 22 -8.85 8.68 6.05
CA ASN A 22 -8.28 9.32 7.26
C ASN A 22 -8.23 8.43 8.53
N THR A 23 -8.92 7.28 8.52
CA THR A 23 -8.94 6.34 9.65
C THR A 23 -9.01 4.89 9.17
N CYS A 24 -8.59 3.93 9.99
CA CYS A 24 -8.73 2.50 9.71
C CYS A 24 -10.18 2.11 9.44
N ALA A 25 -11.13 2.64 10.23
CA ALA A 25 -12.55 2.28 10.10
C ALA A 25 -13.18 2.77 8.80
N THR A 26 -12.59 3.78 8.18
CA THR A 26 -13.05 4.37 6.92
C THR A 26 -12.09 4.12 5.77
N ALA A 27 -11.07 3.28 5.98
CA ALA A 27 -9.98 3.01 5.06
C ALA A 27 -10.47 2.75 3.63
N GLN A 28 -9.81 3.36 2.66
CA GLN A 28 -10.20 3.18 1.26
C GLN A 28 -9.90 1.74 0.81
N SER A 29 -10.92 1.03 0.32
CA SER A 29 -10.72 -0.29 -0.27
C SER A 29 -9.94 -0.18 -1.59
N ILE A 30 -8.90 -1.00 -1.73
CA ILE A 30 -8.00 -1.02 -2.89
C ILE A 30 -7.73 -2.45 -3.37
N THR A 31 -7.32 -2.56 -4.63
CA THR A 31 -6.72 -3.75 -5.27
C THR A 31 -5.29 -3.45 -5.71
N ALA A 32 -4.58 -4.40 -6.32
CA ALA A 32 -3.32 -4.09 -7.00
C ALA A 32 -3.46 -2.90 -7.98
N GLY A 33 -2.47 -2.01 -7.98
CA GLY A 33 -2.46 -0.77 -8.75
C GLY A 33 -1.82 0.41 -8.02
N VAL A 34 -1.84 1.57 -8.68
CA VAL A 34 -1.26 2.84 -8.19
C VAL A 34 -2.34 3.72 -7.58
N TYR A 35 -2.03 4.31 -6.42
CA TYR A 35 -2.92 5.18 -5.67
C TYR A 35 -2.19 6.44 -5.22
N THR A 36 -2.92 7.56 -5.21
CA THR A 36 -2.40 8.84 -4.73
C THR A 36 -2.85 9.09 -3.29
N VAL A 37 -1.89 9.36 -2.41
CA VAL A 37 -2.10 10.03 -1.13
C VAL A 37 -1.99 11.53 -1.37
N SER A 38 -3.09 12.26 -1.21
CA SER A 38 -3.07 13.71 -1.46
C SER A 38 -2.25 14.50 -0.43
N ALA A 39 -2.29 14.04 0.82
CA ALA A 39 -1.49 14.48 1.96
C ALA A 39 -1.72 13.47 3.09
N VAL A 40 -0.79 13.38 4.05
CA VAL A 40 -1.00 12.59 5.28
C VAL A 40 -1.54 13.51 6.37
N ASN A 41 -2.86 13.59 6.49
CA ASN A 41 -3.56 14.50 7.40
C ASN A 41 -4.75 13.87 8.13
N GLY A 42 -4.99 12.59 7.94
CA GLY A 42 -6.02 11.84 8.63
C GLY A 42 -5.84 11.79 10.13
N THR A 43 -6.96 11.67 10.84
CA THR A 43 -7.03 11.85 12.29
C THR A 43 -6.54 10.65 13.09
N GLN A 44 -6.41 9.47 12.46
CA GLN A 44 -5.92 8.28 13.14
C GLN A 44 -4.47 7.99 12.78
N VAL A 45 -3.58 8.12 13.77
CA VAL A 45 -2.18 7.69 13.66
C VAL A 45 -2.09 6.15 13.64
N PRO A 46 -1.30 5.55 12.74
CA PRO A 46 -1.03 4.12 12.74
C PRO A 46 -0.45 3.64 14.07
N SER A 47 -1.09 2.65 14.67
CA SER A 47 -0.70 2.07 15.96
C SER A 47 -1.18 0.62 16.06
N PRO A 48 -0.34 -0.35 16.50
CA PRO A 48 1.05 -0.20 16.94
C PRO A 48 2.01 0.20 15.80
N VAL A 49 3.21 0.68 16.13
CA VAL A 49 4.21 1.05 15.11
C VAL A 49 4.86 -0.23 14.56
N CYS A 50 4.69 -0.49 13.26
CA CYS A 50 5.24 -1.68 12.59
C CYS A 50 6.52 -1.40 11.77
N ALA A 51 6.92 -0.13 11.65
CA ALA A 51 8.11 0.30 10.92
C ALA A 51 9.21 0.76 11.89
N GLN A 52 10.39 1.01 11.33
CA GLN A 52 11.56 1.54 12.04
C GLN A 52 11.27 2.96 12.58
N ASN A 53 12.19 3.45 13.42
CA ASN A 53 12.19 4.83 13.93
C ASN A 53 11.01 5.23 14.86
N GLY A 54 10.17 4.28 15.29
CA GLY A 54 9.31 4.41 16.46
C GLY A 54 8.18 5.44 16.35
N THR A 55 7.72 5.96 17.50
CA THR A 55 6.58 6.88 17.61
C THR A 55 6.93 8.31 17.18
N GLY A 56 5.92 9.16 16.95
CA GLY A 56 6.10 10.60 16.71
C GLY A 56 5.22 11.17 15.61
N ALA A 57 4.59 10.31 14.80
CA ALA A 57 3.57 10.73 13.85
C ALA A 57 2.32 11.28 14.55
N THR A 58 1.63 12.18 13.87
CA THR A 58 0.43 12.87 14.32
C THR A 58 -0.77 12.69 13.40
N ALA A 59 -0.57 12.13 12.20
CA ALA A 59 -1.61 11.83 11.22
C ALA A 59 -1.33 10.50 10.51
N GLY A 60 -2.34 9.97 9.83
CA GLY A 60 -2.21 8.78 9.00
C GLY A 60 -3.25 8.66 7.91
N GLU A 61 -2.90 7.97 6.83
CA GLU A 61 -3.78 7.63 5.71
C GLU A 61 -3.87 6.11 5.57
N TRP A 62 -5.09 5.61 5.41
CA TRP A 62 -5.46 4.21 5.59
C TRP A 62 -6.15 3.65 4.35
N TYR A 63 -5.69 2.48 3.96
CA TYR A 63 -6.21 1.69 2.86
C TYR A 63 -6.48 0.27 3.35
N ALA A 64 -7.49 -0.37 2.77
CA ALA A 64 -7.86 -1.75 3.07
C ALA A 64 -7.72 -2.59 1.80
N TYR A 65 -6.92 -3.63 1.88
CA TYR A 65 -6.63 -4.55 0.80
C TYR A 65 -7.06 -5.96 1.19
N THR A 66 -7.74 -6.70 0.31
CA THR A 66 -8.15 -8.09 0.56
C THR A 66 -7.90 -8.89 -0.70
N PRO A 67 -6.84 -9.73 -0.75
CA PRO A 67 -6.51 -10.49 -1.94
C PRO A 67 -7.55 -11.58 -2.20
N ALA A 68 -7.75 -11.94 -3.47
CA ALA A 68 -8.61 -13.05 -3.86
C ALA A 68 -7.92 -14.42 -3.73
N GLU A 69 -6.59 -14.44 -3.77
CA GLU A 69 -5.74 -15.64 -3.75
C GLU A 69 -4.59 -15.44 -2.74
N ASP A 70 -3.87 -16.51 -2.41
CA ASP A 70 -2.64 -16.38 -1.63
C ASP A 70 -1.57 -15.78 -2.55
N VAL A 71 -1.00 -14.63 -2.17
CA VAL A 71 -0.07 -13.85 -3.02
C VAL A 71 1.05 -13.24 -2.20
N HIS A 72 2.19 -13.01 -2.84
CA HIS A 72 3.24 -12.16 -2.30
C HIS A 72 2.94 -10.70 -2.68
N VAL A 73 2.87 -9.81 -1.69
CA VAL A 73 2.48 -8.41 -1.91
C VAL A 73 3.68 -7.50 -1.69
N THR A 74 3.90 -6.58 -2.64
CA THR A 74 4.79 -5.42 -2.45
C THR A 74 3.96 -4.15 -2.37
N VAL A 75 4.16 -3.36 -1.32
CA VAL A 75 3.67 -1.97 -1.25
C VAL A 75 4.87 -1.05 -1.32
N THR A 76 4.91 -0.17 -2.31
CA THR A 76 6.05 0.70 -2.58
C THR A 76 5.63 2.13 -2.85
N SER A 77 6.30 3.09 -2.21
CA SER A 77 6.30 4.50 -2.61
C SER A 77 7.57 4.87 -3.37
N ASP A 78 8.48 3.92 -3.63
CA ASP A 78 9.76 4.11 -4.34
C ASP A 78 9.57 4.31 -5.85
N LEU A 79 8.77 5.31 -6.19
CA LEU A 79 8.41 5.70 -7.55
C LEU A 79 9.18 6.95 -7.94
N ALA A 80 9.60 7.05 -9.21
CA ALA A 80 10.42 8.17 -9.67
C ALA A 80 9.76 9.55 -9.44
N GLN A 81 8.42 9.64 -9.51
CA GLN A 81 7.70 10.89 -9.25
C GLN A 81 7.72 11.33 -7.77
N ASN A 82 8.04 10.43 -6.85
CA ASN A 82 8.14 10.73 -5.42
C ASN A 82 9.57 11.13 -5.00
N ALA A 83 10.50 11.31 -5.95
CA ALA A 83 11.88 11.66 -5.65
C ALA A 83 11.99 12.90 -4.75
N GLY A 84 12.74 12.77 -3.65
CA GLY A 84 12.89 13.81 -2.63
C GLY A 84 11.79 13.83 -1.57
N GLY A 85 10.80 12.95 -1.66
CA GLY A 85 9.85 12.64 -0.60
C GLY A 85 10.47 11.79 0.51
N ASP A 86 9.68 11.60 1.57
CA ASP A 86 10.03 10.78 2.72
C ASP A 86 8.72 10.16 3.22
N THR A 87 8.63 8.83 3.19
CA THR A 87 7.39 8.09 3.43
C THR A 87 7.64 6.94 4.36
N ARG A 88 6.67 6.67 5.23
CA ARG A 88 6.71 5.56 6.17
C ARG A 88 5.43 4.75 6.10
N VAL A 89 5.56 3.42 5.95
CA VAL A 89 4.43 2.51 5.74
C VAL A 89 4.31 1.47 6.85
N HIS A 90 3.07 1.17 7.22
CA HIS A 90 2.70 0.13 8.18
C HIS A 90 1.66 -0.79 7.56
N VAL A 91 1.82 -2.10 7.76
CA VAL A 91 0.87 -3.12 7.29
C VAL A 91 0.35 -3.89 8.49
N TYR A 92 -0.97 -4.00 8.58
CA TYR A 92 -1.67 -4.68 9.65
C TYR A 92 -2.64 -5.73 9.14
N ASN A 93 -3.00 -6.67 10.01
CA ASN A 93 -4.24 -7.43 9.90
C ASN A 93 -5.06 -7.29 11.20
N GLY A 94 -6.18 -8.01 11.28
CA GLY A 94 -7.06 -8.00 12.45
C GLY A 94 -8.21 -7.01 12.28
N THR A 95 -8.58 -6.34 13.37
CA THR A 95 -9.67 -5.34 13.35
C THR A 95 -9.13 -3.97 13.70
N CYS A 96 -9.80 -2.89 13.29
CA CYS A 96 -9.36 -1.53 13.66
C CYS A 96 -9.28 -1.27 15.18
N ALA A 97 -9.94 -2.09 16.01
CA ALA A 97 -9.84 -2.03 17.46
C ALA A 97 -8.70 -2.89 18.04
N ALA A 98 -8.13 -3.79 17.24
CA ALA A 98 -7.08 -4.72 17.61
C ALA A 98 -6.25 -5.08 16.37
N LEU A 99 -5.39 -4.13 15.97
CA LEU A 99 -4.48 -4.28 14.83
C LEU A 99 -3.24 -5.09 15.24
N ASN A 100 -2.87 -6.08 14.43
CA ASN A 100 -1.60 -6.80 14.58
C ASN A 100 -0.63 -6.38 13.48
N CYS A 101 0.62 -6.10 13.83
CA CYS A 101 1.65 -5.81 12.84
C CYS A 101 1.93 -7.03 11.95
N VAL A 102 1.88 -6.80 10.65
CA VAL A 102 2.32 -7.76 9.62
C VAL A 102 3.70 -7.37 9.15
N ALA A 103 3.88 -6.11 8.75
CA ALA A 103 5.14 -5.57 8.25
C ALA A 103 5.16 -4.03 8.33
N GLY A 104 6.30 -3.42 8.02
CA GLY A 104 6.44 -1.97 7.87
C GLY A 104 7.82 -1.60 7.38
N ASP A 105 7.95 -0.39 6.82
CA ASP A 105 9.22 0.13 6.31
C ASP A 105 9.30 1.66 6.42
N ASP A 106 10.53 2.18 6.44
CA ASP A 106 10.88 3.60 6.61
C ASP A 106 12.28 3.85 5.99
N ASP A 107 12.45 3.80 4.67
CA ASP A 107 13.69 4.16 3.90
C ASP A 107 14.42 3.00 3.19
N SER A 108 13.75 1.89 2.83
CA SER A 108 14.42 0.85 2.03
C SER A 108 14.47 1.14 0.52
N GLY A 109 13.79 2.19 0.05
CA GLY A 109 13.76 2.61 -1.35
C GLY A 109 15.12 3.10 -1.89
N VAL A 110 15.28 3.05 -3.21
CA VAL A 110 16.53 3.44 -3.90
C VAL A 110 16.26 4.35 -5.11
N ILE A 111 15.04 4.41 -5.64
CA ILE A 111 14.67 5.02 -6.93
C ILE A 111 15.56 4.52 -8.07
N THR A 112 14.99 3.69 -8.94
CA THR A 112 15.70 3.13 -10.09
C THR A 112 16.37 4.22 -10.94
N GLY A 113 17.66 4.05 -11.23
CA GLY A 113 18.43 5.00 -12.03
C GLY A 113 19.15 6.09 -11.22
N THR A 114 19.02 6.09 -9.89
CA THR A 114 19.87 6.91 -9.01
C THR A 114 20.91 6.03 -8.29
N SER A 115 22.01 6.64 -7.84
CA SER A 115 23.08 5.94 -7.11
C SER A 115 22.99 6.12 -5.59
N GLY A 116 21.86 6.60 -5.08
CA GLY A 116 21.67 6.91 -3.66
C GLY A 116 20.49 6.14 -3.05
N THR A 117 20.48 6.02 -1.74
CA THR A 117 19.29 5.62 -0.99
C THR A 117 18.21 6.70 -1.10
N SER A 118 16.95 6.32 -1.19
CA SER A 118 15.81 7.24 -1.05
C SER A 118 15.23 7.10 0.36
N TYR A 119 14.43 8.08 0.80
CA TYR A 119 13.64 7.99 2.03
C TYR A 119 12.23 7.43 1.75
N LEU A 120 12.11 6.70 0.64
CA LEU A 120 10.85 6.10 0.22
C LEU A 120 10.77 4.68 0.78
N SER A 121 9.55 4.23 1.01
CA SER A 121 9.28 2.96 1.66
C SER A 121 9.02 1.85 0.64
N VAL A 122 9.53 0.66 0.93
CA VAL A 122 9.19 -0.60 0.23
C VAL A 122 8.95 -1.67 1.28
N VAL A 123 7.76 -2.25 1.31
CA VAL A 123 7.43 -3.34 2.24
C VAL A 123 6.87 -4.53 1.48
N GLN A 124 7.28 -5.73 1.90
CA GLN A 124 6.85 -7.00 1.32
C GLN A 124 6.25 -7.90 2.39
N PHE A 125 5.18 -8.63 2.05
CA PHE A 125 4.56 -9.60 2.95
C PHE A 125 3.75 -10.66 2.19
N GLU A 126 3.54 -11.81 2.83
CA GLU A 126 2.64 -12.85 2.31
C GLU A 126 1.19 -12.51 2.70
N ALA A 127 0.31 -12.45 1.72
CA ALA A 127 -1.10 -12.15 1.91
C ALA A 127 -1.96 -13.40 1.65
N THR A 128 -2.82 -13.74 2.61
CA THR A 128 -3.73 -14.89 2.51
C THR A 128 -5.07 -14.47 1.90
N ALA A 129 -5.59 -15.28 0.98
CA ALA A 129 -6.87 -15.08 0.32
C ALA A 129 -7.99 -14.75 1.33
N GLY A 130 -8.75 -13.69 1.05
CA GLY A 130 -9.89 -13.27 1.87
C GLY A 130 -9.54 -12.63 3.22
N THR A 131 -8.25 -12.50 3.56
CA THR A 131 -7.82 -11.77 4.76
C THR A 131 -7.64 -10.29 4.44
N THR A 132 -8.28 -9.40 5.21
CA THR A 132 -8.08 -7.95 5.04
C THR A 132 -6.79 -7.50 5.71
N TYR A 133 -5.96 -6.82 4.92
CA TYR A 133 -4.77 -6.12 5.35
C TYR A 133 -5.02 -4.62 5.31
N TYR A 134 -4.64 -3.91 6.36
CA TYR A 134 -4.69 -2.44 6.39
C TYR A 134 -3.31 -1.90 6.12
N ILE A 135 -3.20 -1.06 5.10
CA ILE A 135 -1.97 -0.36 4.72
C ILE A 135 -2.14 1.07 5.18
N ALA A 136 -1.23 1.52 6.04
CA ALA A 136 -1.30 2.86 6.60
C ALA A 136 0.03 3.58 6.42
N PHE A 137 -0.04 4.80 5.90
CA PHE A 137 1.10 5.71 5.85
C PHE A 137 0.96 6.74 6.95
N ASP A 138 2.07 7.10 7.58
CA ASP A 138 2.09 8.15 8.60
C ASP A 138 2.98 9.33 8.23
N ASN A 139 2.85 10.40 9.01
CA ASN A 139 3.48 11.67 8.70
C ASN A 139 4.72 11.97 9.55
N LYS A 140 5.38 10.95 10.13
CA LYS A 140 6.50 11.20 11.05
C LYS A 140 7.58 12.08 10.43
N TRP A 141 7.83 11.93 9.14
CA TRP A 141 8.87 12.67 8.42
C TRP A 141 8.32 13.69 7.45
N ASN A 142 7.21 13.39 6.77
CA ASN A 142 6.61 14.27 5.79
C ASN A 142 5.08 14.10 5.75
N SER A 143 4.35 15.20 5.61
CA SER A 143 2.88 15.18 5.46
C SER A 143 2.43 15.45 4.01
N ASN A 144 3.35 15.71 3.08
CA ASN A 144 3.05 15.97 1.69
C ASN A 144 2.45 14.74 1.00
N GLY A 145 1.74 14.97 -0.11
CA GLY A 145 1.22 13.90 -0.94
C GLY A 145 2.31 13.16 -1.72
N PHE A 146 2.01 11.92 -2.07
CA PHE A 146 2.85 11.00 -2.84
C PHE A 146 1.96 9.93 -3.49
N ASP A 147 2.51 9.20 -4.46
CA ASP A 147 1.87 8.00 -4.99
C ASP A 147 2.44 6.74 -4.31
N PHE A 148 1.65 5.68 -4.19
CA PHE A 148 2.17 4.35 -3.89
C PHE A 148 1.57 3.32 -4.83
N GLU A 149 2.27 2.21 -4.99
CA GLU A 149 1.83 1.07 -5.78
C GLU A 149 1.70 -0.17 -4.89
N LEU A 150 0.62 -0.91 -5.07
CA LEU A 150 0.43 -2.26 -4.55
C LEU A 150 0.59 -3.25 -5.71
N LEU A 151 1.55 -4.14 -5.60
CA LEU A 151 1.84 -5.21 -6.55
C LEU A 151 1.50 -6.56 -5.93
N GLU A 152 1.00 -7.47 -6.76
CA GLU A 152 0.80 -8.88 -6.45
C GLU A 152 1.76 -9.70 -7.31
N ASP A 153 2.53 -10.56 -6.66
CA ASP A 153 3.34 -11.60 -7.29
C ASP A 153 2.84 -12.98 -6.81
N GLU A 154 3.13 -14.01 -7.60
CA GLU A 154 2.84 -15.40 -7.21
C GLU A 154 3.54 -15.71 -5.87
N PRO A 155 2.85 -16.40 -4.93
CA PRO A 155 3.43 -16.75 -3.66
C PRO A 155 4.68 -17.59 -3.87
N LEU A 156 5.72 -17.36 -3.06
CA LEU A 156 6.97 -18.12 -3.19
C LEU A 156 6.66 -19.62 -3.10
N PRO A 157 7.12 -20.45 -4.06
CA PRO A 157 6.84 -21.86 -4.02
C PRO A 157 7.39 -22.44 -2.71
N ALA A 158 6.55 -23.17 -1.98
CA ALA A 158 6.98 -23.83 -0.76
C ALA A 158 8.25 -24.64 -1.06
N ILE A 159 9.33 -24.42 -0.31
CA ILE A 159 10.56 -25.20 -0.45
C ILE A 159 10.17 -26.65 -0.14
N GLN A 160 9.93 -27.44 -1.17
CA GLN A 160 9.87 -28.88 -1.06
C GLN A 160 11.28 -29.28 -0.65
N ASN A 161 11.48 -29.65 0.61
CA ASN A 161 12.74 -30.21 1.09
C ASN A 161 13.12 -31.32 0.12
N GLN A 162 14.11 -31.06 -0.73
CA GLN A 162 14.57 -32.00 -1.74
C GLN A 162 15.40 -33.07 -1.03
N ASN A 163 14.73 -33.92 -0.26
CA ASN A 163 15.27 -35.13 0.34
C ASN A 163 15.38 -36.25 -0.70
N HIS A 164 15.75 -35.91 -1.94
CA HIS A 164 15.88 -36.84 -3.06
C HIS A 164 17.32 -37.27 -3.35
N TRP A 165 18.15 -37.36 -2.32
CA TRP A 165 19.41 -38.11 -2.36
C TRP A 165 19.29 -39.42 -1.57
N ASN A 166 18.39 -40.30 -2.00
CA ASN A 166 18.46 -41.71 -1.65
C ASN A 166 18.14 -42.56 -2.89
N SER A 167 19.07 -43.45 -3.23
CA SER A 167 19.10 -44.39 -4.37
C SER A 167 19.61 -43.72 -5.66
N ILE A 168 20.78 -44.06 -6.23
CA ILE A 168 21.36 -45.39 -6.50
C ILE A 168 22.89 -45.30 -6.41
#